data_AF-A0A8H7D1S0-F1
#
_entry.id   AF-A0A8H7D1S0-F1
#
_cell.length_a   1.000
_cell.length_b   1.000
_cell.length_c   1.000
_cell.angle_alpha   90.00
_cell.angle_beta   90.00
_cell.angle_gamma   90.00
#
_symmetry.space_group_name_H-M   'P 1'
#
loop_
_entity.id
_entity.type
_entity.pdbx_description
1 polymer ?
#
loop_
_entity_poly.entity_id
_entity_poly.type
_entity_poly.pdbx_seq_one_letter_code
_entity_poly.pdbx_strand_id
1 'polypeptide(L)'
;MISLRRIKGSPISSLNSSAPSYRRPLSLQSIPSLSLPSNMPSPVASGQEIMVPLFNADSAGAPVHVSWQQNLSQRTADYYALTADNITTGEQVPFFIAAEYYKSSTKANPNHITKIGELVEGEGYKLKVDNRLQYGQKNAQGELRFIVYHDKERKPYQHRFIETAVGSATAGKAAEMAKAFGVGSAGDQIMNQVKAFVGDYLHTF
;
A
#
# COMPACT_ATOMS: atom_id res chain seq x y z
N MET A 1 45.84 30.34 20.44
CA MET A 1 46.56 31.57 20.05
C MET A 1 48.01 31.19 19.74
N ILE A 2 48.36 31.01 18.47
CA ILE A 2 49.76 30.86 18.04
C ILE A 2 50.00 31.69 16.77
N SER A 3 51.09 32.44 16.86
CA SER A 3 51.68 33.50 16.05
C SER A 3 51.63 33.44 14.51
N LEU A 4 51.42 34.62 13.93
CA LEU A 4 51.73 35.05 12.56
C LEU A 4 53.23 34.94 12.23
N ARG A 5 53.56 34.58 10.98
CA ARG A 5 54.70 35.20 10.25
C ARG A 5 54.34 35.45 8.79
N ARG A 6 54.56 36.71 8.41
CA ARG A 6 54.46 37.33 7.09
C ARG A 6 55.86 37.31 6.45
N ILE A 7 55.99 36.95 5.17
CA ILE A 7 57.19 37.26 4.37
C ILE A 7 56.73 37.84 3.02
N LYS A 8 57.26 39.02 2.68
CA LYS A 8 57.13 39.74 1.40
C LYS A 8 58.36 39.44 0.53
N GLY A 9 58.22 39.49 -0.80
CA GLY A 9 59.32 39.77 -1.74
C GLY A 9 59.19 39.15 -3.13
N SER A 10 58.77 39.96 -4.12
CA SER A 10 58.73 39.72 -5.59
C SER A 10 60.13 39.96 -6.26
N PRO A 11 60.31 40.09 -7.61
CA PRO A 11 59.61 39.59 -8.82
C PRO A 11 60.59 39.02 -9.92
N ILE A 12 60.07 38.73 -11.13
CA ILE A 12 60.64 38.94 -12.50
C ILE A 12 60.67 37.70 -13.44
N SER A 13 59.80 37.79 -14.46
CA SER A 13 59.88 37.43 -15.89
C SER A 13 60.31 36.05 -16.40
N SER A 14 59.42 35.43 -17.19
CA SER A 14 59.69 35.16 -18.62
C SER A 14 58.41 34.84 -19.39
N LEU A 15 58.18 35.58 -20.48
CA LEU A 15 57.21 35.30 -21.53
C LEU A 15 57.54 33.96 -22.20
N ASN A 16 56.54 33.12 -22.43
CA ASN A 16 56.58 32.24 -23.59
C ASN A 16 55.17 32.02 -24.16
N SER A 17 55.06 32.32 -25.46
CA SER A 17 53.90 32.15 -26.32
C SER A 17 53.87 30.72 -26.86
N SER A 18 52.71 30.05 -26.90
CA SER A 18 52.26 29.22 -28.03
C SER A 18 50.93 28.48 -27.76
N ALA A 19 49.94 28.81 -28.60
CA ALA A 19 48.82 28.00 -29.12
C ALA A 19 47.65 27.53 -28.21
N PRO A 20 46.38 27.73 -28.65
CA PRO A 20 45.19 27.25 -27.95
C PRO A 20 44.88 25.79 -28.34
N SER A 21 45.09 24.86 -27.41
CA SER A 21 44.58 23.50 -27.57
C SER A 21 43.08 23.47 -27.28
N TYR A 22 42.31 23.18 -28.33
CA TYR A 22 40.87 22.92 -28.34
C TYR A 22 40.41 22.11 -27.12
N ARG A 23 39.54 22.72 -26.29
CA ARG A 23 38.74 21.99 -25.31
C ARG A 23 37.84 21.01 -26.08
N ARG A 24 38.01 19.72 -25.82
CA ARG A 24 36.96 18.74 -26.12
C ARG A 24 35.68 19.18 -25.39
N PRO A 25 34.49 19.09 -26.02
CA PRO A 25 33.26 19.22 -25.27
C PRO A 25 33.25 18.11 -24.21
N LEU A 26 33.09 18.50 -22.94
CA LEU A 26 32.71 17.59 -21.88
C LEU A 26 31.44 16.88 -22.35
N SER A 27 31.50 15.55 -22.47
CA SER A 27 30.29 14.74 -22.61
C SER A 27 29.30 15.21 -21.56
N LEU A 28 28.05 15.47 -21.97
CA LEU A 28 26.93 15.62 -21.06
C LEU A 28 26.94 14.41 -20.11
N GLN A 29 27.52 14.59 -18.93
CA GLN A 29 27.25 13.70 -17.82
C GLN A 29 25.78 13.92 -17.52
N SER A 30 24.99 12.91 -17.85
CA SER A 30 23.62 12.71 -17.43
C SER A 30 23.45 13.22 -16.01
N ILE A 31 22.73 14.33 -15.88
CA ILE A 31 22.28 14.86 -14.61
C ILE A 31 21.49 13.71 -13.95
N PRO A 32 21.84 13.26 -12.74
CA PRO A 32 20.97 12.34 -12.03
C PRO A 32 19.63 13.06 -11.85
N SER A 33 18.57 12.49 -12.42
CA SER A 33 17.22 12.96 -12.26
C SER A 33 16.96 13.17 -10.78
N LEU A 34 16.77 14.43 -10.35
CA LEU A 34 16.26 14.74 -9.02
C LEU A 34 14.89 14.05 -8.91
N SER A 35 14.84 12.90 -8.23
CA SER A 35 13.59 12.31 -7.81
C SER A 35 12.98 13.28 -6.81
N LEU A 36 11.90 13.95 -7.23
CA LEU A 36 11.05 14.71 -6.33
C LEU A 36 10.67 13.79 -5.14
N PRO A 37 10.70 14.29 -3.89
CA PRO A 37 10.18 13.52 -2.77
C PRO A 37 8.71 13.24 -3.05
N SER A 38 8.41 11.98 -3.40
CA SER A 38 7.05 11.49 -3.59
C SER A 38 6.47 11.33 -2.20
N ASN A 39 5.83 12.38 -1.71
CA ASN A 39 5.11 12.35 -0.44
C ASN A 39 3.78 11.57 -0.55
N MET A 40 3.75 10.52 -1.39
CA MET A 40 2.65 9.58 -1.53
C MET A 40 3.11 8.26 -0.93
N PRO A 41 2.33 7.64 -0.03
CA PRO A 41 2.66 6.35 0.51
C PRO A 41 2.89 5.35 -0.62
N SER A 42 3.95 4.55 -0.53
CA SER A 42 4.27 3.58 -1.57
C SER A 42 3.21 2.49 -1.56
N PRO A 43 2.59 2.15 -2.71
CA PRO A 43 1.61 1.08 -2.74
C PRO A 43 2.18 -0.21 -2.16
N VAL A 44 1.38 -0.93 -1.37
CA VAL A 44 1.79 -2.24 -0.86
C VAL A 44 2.24 -3.14 -2.01
N ALA A 45 3.36 -3.84 -1.82
CA ALA A 45 4.02 -4.64 -2.85
C ALA A 45 4.36 -6.05 -2.35
N SER A 46 4.48 -6.97 -3.30
CA SER A 46 4.91 -8.35 -3.05
C SER A 46 6.25 -8.37 -2.30
N GLY A 47 6.36 -9.24 -1.31
CA GLY A 47 7.55 -9.38 -0.46
C GLY A 47 7.55 -8.55 0.82
N GLN A 48 6.68 -7.55 0.95
CA GLN A 48 6.53 -6.79 2.19
C GLN A 48 5.86 -7.63 3.28
N GLU A 49 6.02 -7.23 4.54
CA GLU A 49 5.37 -7.86 5.69
C GLU A 49 4.32 -6.93 6.27
N ILE A 50 3.16 -7.49 6.63
CA ILE A 50 2.07 -6.76 7.27
C ILE A 50 1.63 -7.46 8.57
N MET A 51 1.14 -6.69 9.53
CA MET A 51 0.53 -7.14 10.76
C MET A 51 -0.99 -6.99 10.66
N VAL A 52 -1.70 -8.10 10.72
CA VAL A 52 -3.17 -8.12 10.78
C VAL A 52 -3.59 -8.34 12.23
N PRO A 53 -4.50 -7.52 12.79
CA PRO A 53 -4.92 -7.65 14.18
C PRO A 53 -5.57 -9.02 14.46
N LEU A 54 -5.59 -9.41 15.73
CA LEU A 54 -6.32 -10.60 16.15
C LEU A 54 -7.83 -10.41 16.00
N PHE A 55 -8.52 -11.49 15.63
CA PHE A 55 -9.97 -11.48 15.64
C PHE A 55 -10.48 -11.29 17.08
N ASN A 56 -11.27 -10.25 17.27
CA ASN A 56 -12.01 -9.97 18.50
C ASN A 56 -13.43 -9.56 18.10
N ALA A 57 -14.45 -10.28 18.58
CA ALA A 57 -15.84 -10.05 18.17
C ALA A 57 -16.35 -8.64 18.53
N ASP A 58 -15.85 -8.04 19.62
CA ASP A 58 -16.27 -6.73 20.11
C ASP A 58 -15.64 -5.59 19.29
N SER A 59 -14.42 -5.80 18.76
CA SER A 59 -13.68 -4.76 18.02
C SER A 59 -13.56 -5.03 16.52
N ALA A 60 -13.88 -6.22 16.03
CA ALA A 60 -13.83 -6.55 14.60
C ALA A 60 -14.94 -5.84 13.80
N GLY A 61 -15.96 -5.31 14.46
CA GLY A 61 -17.13 -4.71 13.82
C GLY A 61 -18.03 -5.76 13.15
N ALA A 62 -19.09 -5.30 12.50
CA ALA A 62 -19.94 -6.18 11.71
C ALA A 62 -19.21 -6.60 10.42
N PRO A 63 -19.36 -7.87 9.98
CA PRO A 63 -18.85 -8.27 8.68
C PRO A 63 -19.55 -7.50 7.56
N VAL A 64 -18.81 -7.19 6.50
CA VAL A 64 -19.31 -6.58 5.26
C VAL A 64 -19.77 -7.70 4.31
N HIS A 65 -20.98 -7.56 3.78
CA HIS A 65 -21.58 -8.57 2.92
C HIS A 65 -21.31 -8.26 1.45
N VAL A 66 -20.35 -8.97 0.84
CA VAL A 66 -19.95 -8.77 -0.55
C VAL A 66 -20.76 -9.69 -1.44
N SER A 67 -21.45 -9.10 -2.41
CA SER A 67 -22.34 -9.79 -3.36
C SER A 67 -21.85 -9.56 -4.79
N TRP A 68 -21.71 -10.62 -5.59
CA TRP A 68 -21.24 -10.54 -6.98
C TRP A 68 -21.91 -11.59 -7.86
N GLN A 69 -21.75 -11.46 -9.18
CA GLN A 69 -22.23 -12.44 -10.14
C GLN A 69 -21.04 -13.18 -10.76
N GLN A 70 -21.12 -14.50 -10.83
CA GLN A 70 -20.09 -15.35 -11.44
C GLN A 70 -20.76 -16.59 -12.04
N ASN A 71 -20.41 -16.94 -13.27
CA ASN A 71 -21.00 -18.06 -14.01
C ASN A 71 -22.54 -18.00 -14.03
N LEU A 72 -23.09 -16.83 -14.36
CA LEU A 72 -24.54 -16.52 -14.38
C LEU A 72 -25.26 -16.70 -13.03
N SER A 73 -24.54 -16.96 -11.94
CA SER A 73 -25.10 -17.18 -10.61
C SER A 73 -24.75 -16.04 -9.68
N GLN A 74 -25.70 -15.65 -8.82
CA GLN A 74 -25.41 -14.76 -7.70
C GLN A 74 -24.56 -15.49 -6.66
N ARG A 75 -23.52 -14.84 -6.17
CA ARG A 75 -22.62 -15.32 -5.12
C ARG A 75 -22.53 -14.27 -4.03
N THR A 76 -22.33 -14.73 -2.80
CA THR A 76 -22.16 -13.87 -1.63
C THR A 76 -21.11 -14.46 -0.72
N ALA A 77 -20.41 -13.59 0.02
CA ALA A 77 -19.52 -13.96 1.09
C ALA A 77 -19.35 -12.79 2.06
N ASP A 78 -19.12 -13.12 3.32
CA ASP A 78 -18.88 -12.15 4.38
C ASP A 78 -17.39 -11.89 4.54
N TYR A 79 -17.03 -10.62 4.75
CA TYR A 79 -15.65 -10.20 4.95
C TYR A 79 -15.53 -9.31 6.19
N TYR A 80 -14.36 -9.26 6.80
CA TYR A 80 -14.00 -8.21 7.74
C TYR A 80 -13.13 -7.18 7.03
N ALA A 81 -13.52 -5.91 7.16
CA ALA A 81 -12.72 -4.77 6.77
C ALA A 81 -11.90 -4.30 7.98
N LEU A 82 -10.58 -4.32 7.83
CA LEU A 82 -9.61 -4.02 8.87
C LEU A 82 -8.57 -3.04 8.31
N THR A 83 -7.85 -2.40 9.22
CA THR A 83 -6.60 -1.74 8.92
C THR A 83 -5.47 -2.66 9.36
N ALA A 84 -4.52 -2.93 8.47
CA ALA A 84 -3.32 -3.69 8.77
C ALA A 84 -2.10 -2.75 8.74
N ASP A 85 -1.12 -2.99 9.60
CA ASP A 85 0.12 -2.22 9.60
C ASP A 85 1.13 -2.88 8.67
N ASN A 86 1.61 -2.16 7.67
CA ASN A 86 2.75 -2.57 6.86
C ASN A 86 4.03 -2.33 7.65
N ILE A 87 4.48 -3.36 8.37
CA ILE A 87 5.67 -3.26 9.22
C ILE A 87 6.97 -3.05 8.44
N THR A 88 6.95 -3.25 7.11
CA THR A 88 8.09 -2.92 6.24
C THR A 88 8.20 -1.43 5.95
N THR A 89 7.07 -0.74 5.74
CA THR A 89 7.04 0.68 5.37
C THR A 89 6.67 1.61 6.52
N GLY A 90 6.06 1.07 7.59
CA GLY A 90 5.48 1.85 8.69
C GLY A 90 4.12 2.47 8.38
N GLU A 91 3.50 2.09 7.27
CA GLU A 91 2.22 2.65 6.79
C GLU A 91 1.05 1.72 7.08
N GLN A 92 -0.17 2.27 7.11
CA GLN A 92 -1.39 1.49 7.25
C GLN A 92 -2.02 1.18 5.89
N VAL A 93 -2.55 -0.03 5.75
CA VAL A 93 -3.18 -0.51 4.52
C VAL A 93 -4.57 -1.09 4.80
N PRO A 94 -5.60 -0.75 3.99
CA PRO A 94 -6.89 -1.41 4.09
C PRO A 94 -6.76 -2.90 3.75
N PHE A 95 -7.32 -3.74 4.62
CA PHE A 95 -7.23 -5.19 4.53
C PHE A 95 -8.62 -5.82 4.66
N PHE A 96 -9.00 -6.62 3.67
CA PHE A 96 -10.21 -7.41 3.68
C PHE A 96 -9.87 -8.88 3.86
N ILE A 97 -10.58 -9.56 4.75
CA ILE A 97 -10.42 -10.99 4.96
C ILE A 97 -11.77 -11.69 5.00
N ALA A 98 -11.89 -12.80 4.30
CA ALA A 98 -13.10 -13.63 4.35
C ALA A 98 -13.37 -14.05 5.80
N ALA A 99 -14.63 -13.94 6.25
CA ALA A 99 -15.00 -14.16 7.64
C ALA A 99 -14.60 -15.56 8.13
N GLU A 100 -14.74 -16.57 7.27
CA GLU A 100 -14.35 -17.96 7.53
C GLU A 100 -12.83 -18.20 7.57
N TYR A 101 -12.02 -17.23 7.13
CA TYR A 101 -10.55 -17.27 7.22
C TYR A 101 -10.04 -16.52 8.45
N TYR A 102 -10.88 -15.68 9.08
CA TYR A 102 -10.50 -14.79 10.18
C TYR A 102 -11.08 -15.19 11.53
N LYS A 103 -12.35 -15.62 11.59
CA LYS A 103 -13.00 -15.98 12.86
C LYS A 103 -12.29 -17.17 13.50
N SER A 104 -11.85 -16.98 14.75
CA SER A 104 -11.33 -18.05 15.63
C SER A 104 -12.39 -19.10 15.94
N SER A 105 -12.62 -20.02 15.01
CA SER A 105 -13.21 -21.33 15.31
C SER A 105 -12.98 -22.30 14.15
N THR A 106 -11.71 -22.55 13.84
CA THR A 106 -11.13 -23.89 13.68
C THR A 106 -9.82 -23.76 12.89
N LYS A 107 -8.70 -24.19 13.50
CA LYS A 107 -7.44 -24.51 12.76
C LYS A 107 -7.66 -25.51 11.61
N ALA A 108 -8.87 -26.05 11.47
CA ALA A 108 -9.31 -26.98 10.45
C ALA A 108 -9.54 -26.31 9.09
N ASN A 109 -9.86 -25.02 9.01
CA ASN A 109 -9.93 -24.37 7.70
C ASN A 109 -8.51 -24.30 7.10
N PRO A 110 -8.25 -24.93 5.93
CA PRO A 110 -6.92 -24.93 5.31
C PRO A 110 -6.45 -23.53 4.90
N ASN A 111 -7.36 -22.57 4.79
CA ASN A 111 -7.08 -21.18 4.43
C ASN A 111 -7.24 -20.22 5.63
N HIS A 112 -7.36 -20.71 6.86
CA HIS A 112 -7.37 -19.85 8.03
C HIS A 112 -6.08 -18.99 8.12
N ILE A 113 -6.16 -17.76 8.62
CA ILE A 113 -5.02 -16.83 8.67
C ILE A 113 -3.77 -17.42 9.36
N THR A 114 -3.97 -18.29 10.35
CA THR A 114 -2.88 -19.04 11.03
C THR A 114 -2.03 -19.92 10.11
N LYS A 115 -2.50 -20.20 8.89
CA LYS A 115 -1.80 -21.03 7.90
C LYS A 115 -0.85 -20.19 7.04
N ILE A 116 -1.06 -18.88 6.99
CA ILE A 116 -0.30 -17.96 6.16
C ILE A 116 0.48 -16.93 6.96
N GLY A 117 0.09 -16.69 8.22
CA GLY A 117 0.73 -15.75 9.13
C GLY A 117 1.27 -16.40 10.40
N GLU A 118 2.34 -15.80 10.92
CA GLU A 118 2.94 -16.09 12.21
C GLU A 118 2.20 -15.30 13.30
N LEU A 119 1.77 -15.98 14.36
CA LEU A 119 1.16 -15.30 15.51
C LEU A 119 2.25 -14.55 16.29
N VAL A 120 2.09 -13.24 16.42
CA VAL A 120 2.88 -12.41 17.33
C VAL A 120 2.00 -12.10 18.54
N GLU A 121 2.40 -12.63 19.69
CA GLU A 121 1.61 -12.57 20.92
C GLU A 121 1.27 -11.11 21.30
N GLY A 122 -0.01 -10.83 21.52
CA GLY A 122 -0.50 -9.50 21.88
C GLY A 122 -0.62 -8.52 20.72
N GLU A 123 -0.11 -8.83 19.53
CA GLU A 123 -0.15 -7.94 18.36
C GLU A 123 -1.13 -8.44 17.29
N GLY A 124 -0.90 -9.65 16.76
CA GLY A 124 -1.64 -10.07 15.57
C GLY A 124 -1.00 -11.22 14.81
N TYR A 125 -1.37 -11.34 13.54
CA TYR A 125 -0.75 -12.24 12.58
C TYR A 125 0.17 -11.45 11.67
N LYS A 126 1.48 -11.71 11.77
CA LYS A 126 2.48 -11.21 10.83
C LYS A 126 2.46 -12.08 9.59
N LEU A 127 2.22 -11.50 8.43
CA LEU A 127 2.14 -12.22 7.16
C LEU A 127 2.94 -11.53 6.07
N LYS A 128 3.55 -12.34 5.21
CA LYS A 128 4.24 -11.85 4.02
C LYS A 128 3.23 -11.63 2.90
N VAL A 129 3.33 -10.49 2.24
CA VAL A 129 2.56 -10.18 1.03
C VAL A 129 3.08 -11.04 -0.10
N ASP A 130 2.25 -11.96 -0.59
CA ASP A 130 2.58 -12.88 -1.66
C ASP A 130 1.34 -13.27 -2.48
N ASN A 131 1.53 -14.22 -3.40
CA ASN A 131 0.52 -14.69 -4.34
C ASN A 131 -0.71 -15.38 -3.72
N ARG A 132 -0.76 -15.54 -2.40
CA ARG A 132 -1.97 -16.00 -1.67
C ARG A 132 -2.95 -14.86 -1.42
N LEU A 133 -2.47 -13.61 -1.51
CA LEU A 133 -3.27 -12.41 -1.36
C LEU A 133 -3.61 -11.84 -2.73
N GLN A 134 -4.73 -11.14 -2.78
CA GLN A 134 -5.12 -10.32 -3.92
C GLN A 134 -5.17 -8.85 -3.52
N TYR A 135 -5.22 -7.94 -4.50
CA TYR A 135 -5.39 -6.53 -4.27
C TYR A 135 -6.34 -5.86 -5.24
N GLY A 136 -6.97 -4.80 -4.79
CA GLY A 136 -7.59 -3.80 -5.65
C GLY A 136 -6.79 -2.49 -5.61
N GLN A 137 -6.95 -1.65 -6.61
CA GLN A 137 -6.32 -0.34 -6.72
C GLN A 137 -7.15 0.60 -7.60
N LYS A 138 -7.07 1.89 -7.32
CA LYS A 138 -7.78 2.93 -8.08
C LYS A 138 -7.22 3.10 -9.49
N ASN A 139 -5.91 2.95 -9.66
CA ASN A 139 -5.22 3.17 -10.92
C ASN A 139 -3.93 2.34 -11.00
N ALA A 140 -3.28 2.36 -12.18
CA ALA A 140 -2.05 1.62 -12.46
C ALA A 140 -0.87 2.01 -11.55
N GLN A 141 -0.91 3.20 -10.95
CA GLN A 141 0.10 3.68 -10.00
C GLN A 141 -0.05 3.06 -8.61
N GLY A 142 -1.09 2.25 -8.37
CA GLY A 142 -1.35 1.62 -7.08
C GLY A 142 -1.98 2.56 -6.06
N GLU A 143 -2.57 3.67 -6.49
CA GLU A 143 -3.27 4.59 -5.59
C GLU A 143 -4.43 3.85 -4.90
N LEU A 144 -4.58 4.08 -3.59
CA LEU A 144 -5.60 3.43 -2.75
C LEU A 144 -5.57 1.89 -2.84
N ARG A 145 -4.38 1.30 -2.95
CA ARG A 145 -4.24 -0.15 -2.97
C ARG A 145 -4.69 -0.75 -1.64
N PHE A 146 -5.54 -1.76 -1.72
CA PHE A 146 -6.02 -2.53 -0.57
C PHE A 146 -5.80 -4.02 -0.80
N ILE A 147 -5.70 -4.77 0.28
CA ILE A 147 -5.39 -6.20 0.25
C ILE A 147 -6.68 -6.99 0.51
N VAL A 148 -6.81 -8.14 -0.15
CA VAL A 148 -7.90 -9.09 0.04
C VAL A 148 -7.33 -10.49 0.26
N TYR A 149 -7.70 -11.12 1.37
CA TYR A 149 -7.40 -12.52 1.65
C TYR A 149 -8.69 -13.35 1.65
N HIS A 150 -8.84 -14.18 0.61
CA HIS A 150 -9.99 -15.04 0.40
C HIS A 150 -9.69 -16.16 -0.60
N ASP A 151 -10.68 -17.00 -0.88
CA ASP A 151 -10.62 -17.97 -1.97
C ASP A 151 -10.47 -17.25 -3.32
N LYS A 152 -9.34 -17.48 -4.01
CA LYS A 152 -9.02 -16.86 -5.30
C LYS A 152 -9.91 -17.35 -6.45
N GLU A 153 -10.70 -18.40 -6.26
CA GLU A 153 -11.73 -18.81 -7.23
C GLU A 153 -12.92 -17.84 -7.25
N ARG A 154 -13.09 -17.04 -6.18
CA ARG A 154 -14.07 -15.95 -6.14
C ARG A 154 -13.58 -14.83 -7.03
N LYS A 155 -14.43 -14.36 -7.94
CA LYS A 155 -14.16 -13.23 -8.83
C LYS A 155 -15.08 -12.03 -8.58
N PRO A 156 -15.16 -11.49 -7.35
CA PRO A 156 -15.80 -10.20 -7.14
C PRO A 156 -14.97 -9.10 -7.81
N TYR A 157 -15.65 -8.12 -8.40
CA TYR A 157 -15.00 -6.88 -8.84
C TYR A 157 -14.52 -6.07 -7.63
N GLN A 158 -13.41 -5.36 -7.77
CA GLN A 158 -12.79 -4.63 -6.66
C GLN A 158 -13.71 -3.56 -6.03
N HIS A 159 -14.55 -2.89 -6.83
CA HIS A 159 -15.49 -1.88 -6.34
C HIS A 159 -16.48 -2.42 -5.30
N ARG A 160 -16.81 -3.72 -5.34
CA ARG A 160 -17.77 -4.32 -4.40
C ARG A 160 -17.27 -4.29 -2.96
N PHE A 161 -15.96 -4.37 -2.73
CA PHE A 161 -15.40 -4.28 -1.38
C PHE A 161 -15.52 -2.86 -0.83
N ILE A 162 -15.31 -1.85 -1.66
CA ILE A 162 -15.37 -0.45 -1.23
C ILE A 162 -16.83 -0.02 -1.04
N GLU A 163 -17.71 -0.35 -1.98
CA GLU A 163 -19.16 -0.07 -1.87
C GLU A 163 -19.73 -0.65 -0.58
N THR A 164 -19.41 -1.91 -0.29
CA THR A 164 -19.93 -2.58 0.90
C THR A 164 -19.29 -2.05 2.17
N ALA A 165 -17.97 -1.85 2.22
CA ALA A 165 -17.31 -1.31 3.40
C ALA A 165 -17.81 0.09 3.78
N VAL A 166 -18.03 0.96 2.78
CA VAL A 166 -18.55 2.30 3.03
C VAL A 166 -20.04 2.28 3.33
N GLY A 167 -20.81 1.40 2.68
CA GLY A 167 -22.26 1.31 2.84
C GLY A 167 -22.75 0.53 4.07
N SER A 168 -21.97 -0.44 4.57
CA SER A 168 -22.41 -1.39 5.60
C SER A 168 -21.87 -1.10 7.00
N ALA A 169 -21.00 -0.11 7.14
CA ALA A 169 -20.27 0.05 8.37
C ALA A 169 -21.03 0.91 9.39
N THR A 170 -21.14 0.38 10.63
CA THR A 170 -21.47 1.17 11.82
C THR A 170 -20.44 2.29 11.98
N ALA A 171 -20.88 3.47 12.40
CA ALA A 171 -20.16 4.76 12.29
C ALA A 171 -18.64 4.75 12.62
N GLY A 172 -18.15 3.86 13.50
CA GLY A 172 -16.73 3.75 13.86
C GLY A 172 -15.82 3.18 12.75
N LYS A 173 -16.02 1.91 12.35
CA LYS A 173 -15.18 1.27 11.31
C LYS A 173 -15.41 1.83 9.91
N ALA A 174 -16.61 2.36 9.66
CA ALA A 174 -16.94 3.05 8.42
C ALA A 174 -16.00 4.23 8.20
N ALA A 175 -15.83 5.02 9.27
CA ALA A 175 -15.02 6.22 9.24
C ALA A 175 -13.53 5.90 9.07
N GLU A 176 -13.04 4.82 9.67
CA GLU A 176 -11.65 4.38 9.50
C GLU A 176 -11.37 3.91 8.07
N MET A 177 -12.22 3.04 7.52
CA MET A 177 -12.08 2.58 6.13
C MET A 177 -12.28 3.73 5.13
N ALA A 178 -13.25 4.62 5.36
CA ALA A 178 -13.45 5.80 4.54
C ALA A 178 -12.19 6.70 4.56
N LYS A 179 -11.62 6.97 5.74
CA LYS A 179 -10.35 7.72 5.85
C LYS A 179 -9.21 7.02 5.11
N ALA A 180 -9.08 5.71 5.24
CA ALA A 180 -8.04 4.93 4.58
C ALA A 180 -8.17 4.96 3.04
N PHE A 181 -9.39 5.10 2.54
CA PHE A 181 -9.66 5.36 1.13
C PHE A 181 -9.62 6.85 0.76
N GLY A 182 -9.26 7.77 1.66
CA GLY A 182 -9.24 9.21 1.37
C GLY A 182 -10.64 9.79 1.11
N VAL A 183 -11.67 9.10 1.57
CA VAL A 183 -13.07 9.48 1.47
C VAL A 183 -13.43 10.37 2.67
N GLY A 184 -13.75 11.63 2.42
CA GLY A 184 -14.35 12.53 3.41
C GLY A 184 -15.80 12.16 3.72
N SER A 185 -16.40 12.76 4.76
CA SER A 185 -17.77 12.48 5.23
C SER A 185 -18.90 12.92 4.28
N ALA A 186 -18.62 13.16 2.99
CA ALA A 186 -19.59 13.60 1.99
C ALA A 186 -19.84 12.50 0.94
N GLY A 187 -21.11 12.10 0.80
CA GLY A 187 -21.59 11.03 -0.11
C GLY A 187 -21.09 11.12 -1.55
N ASP A 188 -20.96 12.32 -2.11
CA ASP A 188 -20.55 12.52 -3.51
C ASP A 188 -19.06 12.21 -3.76
N GLN A 189 -18.20 12.39 -2.74
CA GLN A 189 -16.79 12.03 -2.84
C GLN A 189 -16.61 10.51 -2.86
N ILE A 190 -17.44 9.77 -2.09
CA ILE A 190 -17.46 8.30 -2.10
C ILE A 190 -17.69 7.77 -3.51
N MET A 191 -18.70 8.32 -4.20
CA MET A 191 -19.16 7.75 -5.46
C MET A 191 -18.18 7.99 -6.61
N ASN A 192 -17.45 9.10 -6.58
CA ASN A 192 -16.39 9.37 -7.54
C ASN A 192 -15.18 8.47 -7.33
N GLN A 193 -14.89 8.09 -6.08
CA GLN A 193 -13.83 7.15 -5.79
C GLN A 193 -14.22 5.74 -6.20
N VAL A 194 -15.40 5.26 -5.79
CA VAL A 194 -15.91 3.93 -6.19
C VAL A 194 -15.90 3.76 -7.71
N LYS A 195 -16.34 4.78 -8.47
CA LYS A 195 -16.30 4.77 -9.95
C LYS A 195 -14.93 4.46 -10.52
N ALA A 196 -13.86 4.92 -9.89
CA ALA A 196 -12.49 4.64 -10.35
C ALA A 196 -12.09 3.17 -10.15
N PHE A 197 -12.81 2.43 -9.29
CA PHE A 197 -12.62 0.99 -9.09
C PHE A 197 -13.60 0.13 -9.91
N VAL A 198 -14.59 0.73 -10.57
CA VAL A 198 -15.65 -0.02 -11.29
C VAL A 198 -15.06 -0.74 -12.50
N GLY A 199 -15.48 -1.99 -12.69
CA GLY A 199 -15.18 -2.79 -13.87
C GLY A 199 -13.88 -3.60 -13.81
N ASP A 200 -13.05 -3.43 -12.78
CA ASP A 200 -11.82 -4.23 -12.63
C ASP A 200 -11.97 -5.34 -11.58
N TYR A 201 -11.28 -6.45 -11.82
CA TYR A 201 -11.18 -7.55 -10.87
C TYR A 201 -10.05 -7.29 -9.87
N LEU A 202 -10.01 -8.09 -8.82
CA LEU A 202 -8.84 -8.13 -7.96
C LEU A 202 -7.64 -8.74 -8.69
N HIS A 203 -6.47 -8.16 -8.48
CA HIS A 203 -5.19 -8.61 -9.01
C HIS A 203 -4.49 -9.51 -7.99
N THR A 204 -3.54 -10.34 -8.42
CA THR A 204 -2.72 -11.16 -7.51
C THR A 204 -1.36 -10.48 -7.31
N PHE A 205 -0.84 -10.47 -6.08
CA PHE A 205 0.50 -9.96 -5.75
C PHE A 205 1.64 -10.82 -6.29
#